data_AF-A0A7V9JUJ0-F1
#
_entry.id   AF-A0A7V9JUJ0-F1
#
_cell.length_a   1.000
_cell.length_b   1.000
_cell.length_c   1.000
_cell.angle_alpha   90.00
_cell.angle_beta   90.00
_cell.angle_gamma   90.00
#
_symmetry.space_group_name_H-M   'P 1'
#
loop_
_entity.id
_entity.type
_entity.pdbx_description
1 polymer ?
#
loop_
_entity_poly.entity_id
_entity_poly.type
_entity_poly.pdbx_seq_one_letter_code
_entity_poly.pdbx_strand_id
1 'polypeptide(L)'
;MKTLLTWSAAILVSVPCAWAAESPALDTMDDISTFTQPKEKGKIEPVAGKVGQALKFSFDDDAKSAFAFSRIRGKPEWDQAAGFSFWVKGDGSNHLGALQFVWNEDYAQRYDYGFSISGTEWTKITV
;
A
#
# COMPACT_ATOMS: atom_id res chain seq x y z
N MET A 1 -31.27 -12.92 63.80
CA MET A 1 -30.79 -13.20 62.43
C MET A 1 -30.81 -11.89 61.64
N LYS A 2 -29.65 -11.37 61.24
CA LYS A 2 -29.53 -10.17 60.38
C LYS A 2 -29.05 -10.65 59.01
N THR A 3 -29.89 -10.49 57.99
CA THR A 3 -29.58 -10.87 56.61
C THR A 3 -28.84 -9.70 55.95
N LEU A 4 -27.59 -9.93 55.54
CA LEU A 4 -26.78 -8.99 54.75
C LEU A 4 -27.11 -9.19 53.27
N LEU A 5 -27.57 -8.12 52.62
CA LEU A 5 -27.83 -8.08 51.19
C LEU A 5 -26.57 -7.54 50.50
N THR A 6 -25.81 -8.42 49.85
CA THR A 6 -24.62 -8.06 49.07
C THR A 6 -25.05 -7.59 47.69
N TRP A 7 -24.76 -6.34 47.34
CA TRP A 7 -24.96 -5.79 46.01
C TRP A 7 -23.73 -6.09 45.14
N SER A 8 -23.89 -6.90 44.10
CA SER A 8 -22.86 -7.08 43.07
C SER A 8 -22.96 -5.94 42.05
N ALA A 9 -21.99 -5.03 42.06
CA ALA A 9 -21.81 -4.06 40.98
C ALA A 9 -21.17 -4.76 39.77
N ALA A 10 -21.87 -4.77 38.63
CA ALA A 10 -21.31 -5.23 37.37
C ALA A 10 -20.36 -4.16 36.80
N ILE A 11 -19.08 -4.52 36.65
CA ILE A 11 -18.08 -3.67 35.98
C ILE A 11 -18.20 -3.93 34.47
N LEU A 12 -18.74 -2.97 33.73
CA LEU A 12 -18.66 -2.93 32.28
C LEU A 12 -17.24 -2.48 31.89
N VAL A 13 -16.42 -3.42 31.42
CA VAL A 13 -15.12 -3.10 30.82
C VAL A 13 -15.40 -2.57 29.41
N SER A 14 -15.31 -1.25 29.22
CA SER A 14 -15.30 -0.66 27.87
C SER A 14 -13.98 -1.05 27.21
N VAL A 15 -14.03 -1.95 26.23
CA VAL A 15 -12.90 -2.17 25.33
C VAL A 15 -12.72 -0.89 24.52
N PRO A 16 -11.60 -0.16 24.63
CA PRO A 16 -11.35 0.92 23.70
C PRO A 16 -11.23 0.30 22.31
N CYS A 17 -12.13 0.69 21.39
CA CYS A 17 -11.86 0.58 19.97
C CYS A 17 -10.58 1.39 19.73
N ALA A 18 -9.43 0.72 19.74
CA ALA A 18 -8.22 1.29 19.21
C ALA A 18 -8.52 1.58 17.74
N TRP A 19 -8.78 2.83 17.41
CA TRP A 19 -8.61 3.30 16.04
C TRP A 19 -7.21 2.87 15.65
N ALA A 20 -7.11 1.95 14.69
CA ALA A 20 -5.83 1.65 14.06
C ALA A 20 -5.35 2.98 13.47
N ALA A 21 -4.44 3.66 14.17
CA ALA A 21 -3.73 4.78 13.60
C ALA A 21 -3.12 4.27 12.30
N GLU A 22 -3.36 4.97 11.18
CA GLU A 22 -2.72 4.58 9.93
C GLU A 22 -1.22 4.48 10.17
N SER A 23 -0.66 3.31 9.87
CA SER A 23 0.78 3.09 9.98
C SER A 23 1.53 4.16 9.17
N PRO A 24 2.76 4.52 9.56
CA PRO A 24 3.54 5.52 8.85
C PRO A 24 3.59 5.23 7.35
N ALA A 25 3.42 6.27 6.54
CA ALA A 25 3.51 6.15 5.09
C ALA A 25 4.90 5.62 4.69
N LEU A 26 4.91 4.60 3.82
CA LEU A 26 6.17 4.06 3.29
C LEU A 26 6.81 5.01 2.26
N ASP A 27 5.97 5.64 1.44
CA ASP A 27 6.33 6.68 0.46
C ASP A 27 5.08 7.52 0.17
N THR A 28 5.24 8.85 0.11
CA THR A 28 4.15 9.79 -0.23
C THR A 28 4.03 10.01 -1.74
N MET A 29 4.99 9.54 -2.54
CA MET A 29 5.07 9.72 -3.99
C MET A 29 5.31 11.17 -4.44
N ASP A 30 5.73 12.05 -3.52
CA ASP A 30 6.01 13.46 -3.82
C ASP A 30 7.38 13.69 -4.48
N ASP A 31 8.30 12.74 -4.33
CA ASP A 31 9.63 12.78 -4.93
C ASP A 31 9.81 11.64 -5.93
N ILE A 32 9.79 11.96 -7.22
CA ILE A 32 10.02 10.99 -8.29
C ILE A 32 11.40 10.32 -8.21
N SER A 33 12.38 10.91 -7.50
CA SER A 33 13.72 10.35 -7.34
C SER A 33 13.75 9.07 -6.50
N THR A 34 12.66 8.75 -5.78
CA THR A 34 12.50 7.47 -5.09
C THR A 34 12.34 6.30 -6.06
N PHE A 35 12.01 6.56 -7.33
CA PHE A 35 11.88 5.56 -8.38
C PHE A 35 12.96 5.68 -9.45
N THR A 36 13.43 4.53 -9.90
CA THR A 36 14.21 4.40 -11.15
C THR A 36 13.23 4.29 -12.31
N GLN A 37 13.38 5.16 -13.30
CA GLN A 37 12.59 5.13 -14.54
C GLN A 37 12.76 3.79 -15.25
N PRO A 38 11.71 3.26 -15.90
CA PRO A 38 11.85 2.14 -16.82
C PRO A 38 12.90 2.47 -17.88
N LYS A 39 13.80 1.52 -18.16
CA LYS A 39 14.89 1.74 -19.14
C LYS A 39 14.35 2.02 -20.55
N GLU A 40 13.25 1.36 -20.89
CA GLU A 40 12.56 1.47 -22.18
C GLU A 40 11.05 1.21 -21.98
N LYS A 41 10.24 1.68 -22.93
CA LYS A 41 8.81 1.35 -23.06
C LYS A 41 7.95 1.63 -21.83
N GLY A 42 8.38 2.58 -21.01
CA GLY A 42 7.60 3.08 -19.90
C GLY A 42 8.10 4.42 -19.42
N LYS A 43 7.25 5.13 -18.70
CA LYS A 43 7.53 6.44 -18.12
C LYS A 43 6.86 6.61 -16.78
N ILE A 44 7.48 7.40 -15.93
CA ILE A 44 6.94 7.86 -14.65
C ILE A 44 6.86 9.38 -14.70
N GLU A 45 5.68 9.92 -14.41
CA GLU A 45 5.43 11.37 -14.41
C GLU A 45 4.74 11.78 -13.10
N PRO A 46 5.15 12.90 -12.46
CA PRO A 46 4.43 13.42 -11.30
C PRO A 46 3.08 14.00 -11.76
N VAL A 47 2.03 13.71 -11.00
CA VAL A 47 0.66 14.19 -11.23
C VAL A 47 0.01 14.56 -9.90
N ALA A 48 -1.16 15.21 -9.94
CA ALA A 48 -1.93 15.47 -8.72
C ALA A 48 -2.41 14.14 -8.10
N GLY A 49 -2.10 13.95 -6.81
CA GLY A 49 -2.40 12.72 -6.06
C GLY A 49 -3.71 12.79 -5.29
N LYS A 50 -4.03 11.67 -4.60
CA LYS A 50 -5.09 11.65 -3.59
C LYS A 50 -4.76 12.54 -2.39
N VAL A 51 -3.48 12.55 -2.01
CA VAL A 51 -2.85 13.42 -1.02
C VAL A 51 -1.55 13.90 -1.64
N GLY A 52 -1.31 15.20 -1.74
CA GLY A 52 -0.11 15.73 -2.38
C GLY A 52 -0.01 15.35 -3.86
N GLN A 53 1.18 14.93 -4.30
CA GLN A 53 1.41 14.39 -5.63
C GLN A 53 1.23 12.87 -5.67
N ALA A 54 1.19 12.33 -6.88
CA ALA A 54 1.30 10.91 -7.15
C ALA A 54 2.20 10.70 -8.36
N LEU A 55 2.61 9.45 -8.58
CA LEU A 55 3.34 9.04 -9.77
C LEU A 55 2.39 8.34 -10.73
N LYS A 56 2.30 8.84 -11.96
CA LYS A 56 1.64 8.15 -13.07
C LYS A 56 2.65 7.26 -13.76
N PHE A 57 2.36 5.97 -13.77
CA PHE A 57 3.10 4.98 -14.55
C PHE A 57 2.39 4.80 -15.89
N SER A 58 3.14 4.78 -16.98
CA SER A 58 2.61 4.44 -18.31
C SER A 58 3.58 3.50 -18.99
N PHE A 59 3.05 2.51 -19.68
CA PHE A 59 3.80 1.50 -20.40
C PHE A 59 3.23 1.40 -21.82
N ASP A 60 4.08 1.14 -22.80
CA ASP A 60 3.65 0.95 -24.18
C ASP A 60 2.90 -0.40 -24.33
N ASP A 61 2.01 -0.53 -25.33
CA ASP A 61 1.15 -1.70 -25.53
C ASP A 61 1.90 -3.04 -25.66
N ASP A 62 3.20 -3.00 -25.98
CA ASP A 62 4.06 -4.17 -26.13
C ASP A 62 5.21 -4.22 -25.10
N ALA A 63 5.14 -3.40 -24.05
CA ALA A 63 6.13 -3.37 -22.98
C ALA A 63 6.24 -4.74 -22.30
N LYS A 64 7.45 -5.28 -22.28
CA LYS A 64 7.79 -6.54 -21.62
C LYS A 64 9.03 -6.33 -20.78
N SER A 65 9.01 -6.84 -19.56
CA SER A 65 10.11 -6.69 -18.60
C SER A 65 10.47 -5.22 -18.31
N ALA A 66 9.48 -4.31 -18.43
CA ALA A 66 9.62 -2.90 -18.07
C ALA A 66 9.11 -2.71 -16.64
N PHE A 67 9.94 -2.10 -15.79
CA PHE A 67 9.64 -1.90 -14.38
C PHE A 67 10.08 -0.52 -13.92
N ALA A 68 9.27 0.09 -13.07
CA ALA A 68 9.68 1.22 -12.25
C ALA A 68 10.12 0.69 -10.87
N PHE A 69 11.40 0.81 -10.54
CA PHE A 69 11.95 0.28 -9.30
C PHE A 69 12.04 1.34 -8.22
N SER A 70 11.30 1.14 -7.13
CA SER A 70 11.46 1.95 -5.92
C SER A 70 12.80 1.65 -5.23
N ARG A 71 13.39 2.66 -4.61
CA ARG A 71 14.57 2.53 -3.73
C ARG A 71 14.20 2.21 -2.28
N ILE A 72 12.91 2.13 -1.95
CA ILE A 72 12.47 1.77 -0.60
C ILE A 72 12.96 0.36 -0.27
N ARG A 73 13.52 0.21 0.92
CA ARG A 73 13.95 -1.06 1.47
C ARG A 73 13.04 -1.46 2.62
N GLY A 74 12.76 -2.77 2.70
CA GLY A 74 12.11 -3.35 3.86
C GLY A 74 12.93 -3.04 5.12
N LYS A 75 12.22 -2.86 6.22
CA LYS A 75 12.81 -2.59 7.53
C LYS A 75 12.26 -3.61 8.55
N PRO A 76 12.98 -3.92 9.64
CA PRO A 76 12.54 -4.91 10.61
C PRO A 76 11.13 -4.67 11.17
N GLU A 77 10.70 -3.42 11.29
CA GLU A 77 9.34 -3.08 11.73
C GLU A 77 8.22 -3.58 10.78
N TRP A 78 8.53 -3.83 9.50
CA TRP A 78 7.55 -4.36 8.55
C TRP A 78 7.20 -5.83 8.81
N ASP A 79 8.09 -6.58 9.47
CA ASP A 79 7.82 -7.97 9.85
C ASP A 79 6.69 -8.08 10.89
N GLN A 80 6.36 -6.98 11.57
CA GLN A 80 5.26 -6.88 12.52
C GLN A 80 3.98 -6.32 11.87
N ALA A 81 4.05 -5.88 10.62
CA ALA A 81 2.90 -5.36 9.90
C ALA A 81 2.01 -6.52 9.42
N ALA A 82 0.70 -6.38 9.58
CA ALA A 82 -0.25 -7.35 9.04
C ALA A 82 -0.35 -7.30 7.51
N GLY A 83 0.18 -6.24 6.88
CA GLY A 83 0.02 -5.96 5.46
C GLY A 83 0.41 -4.53 5.11
N PHE A 84 0.04 -4.10 3.91
CA PHE A 84 0.27 -2.73 3.44
C PHE A 84 -0.94 -2.21 2.68
N SER A 85 -0.97 -0.89 2.45
CA SER A 85 -2.01 -0.28 1.64
C SER A 85 -1.48 0.89 0.82
N PHE A 86 -2.15 1.17 -0.28
CA PHE A 86 -1.79 2.26 -1.19
C PHE A 86 -3.03 2.81 -1.90
N TRP A 87 -2.95 4.06 -2.32
CA TRP A 87 -3.98 4.69 -3.16
C TRP A 87 -3.62 4.51 -4.63
N VAL A 88 -4.60 4.14 -5.45
CA VAL A 88 -4.44 4.02 -6.90
C VAL A 88 -5.65 4.60 -7.62
N LYS A 89 -5.40 5.23 -8.76
CA LYS A 89 -6.40 5.61 -9.75
C LYS A 89 -5.97 4.98 -11.08
N GLY A 90 -6.81 4.08 -11.58
CA GLY A 90 -6.59 3.37 -12.83
C GLY A 90 -6.98 4.18 -14.05
N ASP A 91 -6.79 3.57 -15.22
CA ASP A 91 -7.03 4.17 -16.53
C ASP A 91 -8.37 3.75 -17.15
N GLY A 92 -9.12 2.85 -16.50
CA GLY A 92 -10.39 2.33 -17.00
C GLY A 92 -10.26 1.07 -17.86
N SER A 93 -9.04 0.56 -18.07
CA SER A 93 -8.81 -0.67 -18.82
C SER A 93 -9.07 -1.94 -17.99
N ASN A 94 -9.18 -3.07 -18.67
CA ASN A 94 -9.25 -4.39 -18.01
C ASN A 94 -7.86 -5.01 -17.76
N HIS A 95 -6.80 -4.21 -17.82
CA HIS A 95 -5.46 -4.65 -17.45
C HIS A 95 -5.28 -4.71 -15.93
N LEU A 96 -4.20 -5.34 -15.50
CA LEU A 96 -3.77 -5.34 -14.10
C LEU A 96 -2.57 -4.41 -13.93
N GLY A 97 -2.57 -3.66 -12.84
CA GLY A 97 -1.34 -3.17 -12.24
C GLY A 97 -0.66 -4.29 -11.46
N ALA A 98 0.65 -4.18 -11.26
CA ALA A 98 1.41 -5.15 -10.48
C ALA A 98 2.41 -4.45 -9.56
N LEU A 99 2.53 -4.96 -8.34
CA LEU A 99 3.66 -4.70 -7.45
C LEU A 99 4.53 -5.95 -7.39
N GLN A 100 5.84 -5.76 -7.39
CA GLN A 100 6.81 -6.82 -7.23
C GLN A 100 7.75 -6.49 -6.07
N PHE A 101 7.89 -7.42 -5.14
CA PHE A 101 8.81 -7.35 -4.00
C PHE A 101 9.99 -8.27 -4.26
N VAL A 102 11.19 -7.71 -4.35
CA VAL A 102 12.44 -8.46 -4.52
C VAL A 102 13.00 -8.79 -3.15
N TRP A 103 13.16 -10.07 -2.84
CA TRP A 103 13.68 -10.51 -1.54
C TRP A 103 15.21 -10.36 -1.50
N ASN A 104 15.74 -9.55 -0.59
CA ASN A 104 17.18 -9.41 -0.36
C ASN A 104 18.02 -9.21 -1.63
N GLU A 105 17.52 -8.42 -2.58
CA GLU A 105 18.17 -8.17 -3.88
C GLU A 105 18.35 -9.41 -4.77
N ASP A 106 17.75 -10.55 -4.39
CA ASP A 106 17.68 -11.75 -5.21
C ASP A 106 16.53 -11.64 -6.21
N TYR A 107 16.85 -11.25 -7.44
CA TYR A 107 15.87 -11.14 -8.53
C TYR A 107 15.27 -12.49 -8.97
N ALA A 108 15.81 -13.63 -8.51
CA ALA A 108 15.19 -14.94 -8.70
C ALA A 108 14.07 -15.20 -7.68
N GLN A 109 14.14 -14.59 -6.48
CA GLN A 109 13.11 -14.69 -5.46
C GLN A 109 12.30 -13.39 -5.36
N ARG A 110 11.10 -13.42 -5.95
CA ARG A 110 10.19 -12.27 -6.00
C ARG A 110 8.75 -12.66 -5.72
N TYR A 111 8.02 -11.73 -5.12
CA TYR A 111 6.61 -11.88 -4.80
C TYR A 111 5.81 -10.82 -5.56
N ASP A 112 4.82 -11.26 -6.31
CA ASP A 112 4.01 -10.40 -7.15
C ASP A 112 2.59 -10.26 -6.60
N TYR A 113 2.07 -9.04 -6.62
CA TYR A 113 0.69 -8.74 -6.30
C TYR A 113 0.05 -7.98 -7.46
N GLY A 114 -0.91 -8.61 -8.13
CA GLY A 114 -1.72 -8.00 -9.18
C GLY A 114 -2.97 -7.33 -8.62
N PHE A 115 -3.32 -6.15 -9.14
CA PHE A 115 -4.52 -5.42 -8.76
C PHE A 115 -5.19 -4.80 -9.99
N SER A 116 -6.51 -4.59 -9.92
CA SER A 116 -7.25 -4.00 -11.03
C SER A 116 -6.92 -2.51 -11.20
N ILE A 117 -6.80 -2.07 -12.46
CA ILE A 117 -6.71 -0.64 -12.84
C ILE A 117 -7.95 -0.18 -13.66
N SER A 118 -9.06 -0.91 -13.56
CA SER A 118 -10.30 -0.55 -14.24
C SER A 118 -11.05 0.64 -13.62
N GLY A 119 -10.70 1.04 -12.40
CA GLY A 119 -11.35 2.15 -11.70
C GLY A 119 -10.71 3.50 -12.03
N THR A 120 -11.49 4.47 -12.52
CA THR A 120 -11.01 5.82 -12.84
C THR A 120 -11.03 6.79 -11.64
N GLU A 121 -11.40 6.31 -10.45
CA GLU A 121 -11.41 7.07 -9.21
C GLU A 121 -10.36 6.55 -8.23
N TRP A 122 -9.89 7.42 -7.34
CA TRP A 122 -8.94 7.05 -6.30
C TRP A 122 -9.53 6.02 -5.34
N THR A 123 -8.92 4.84 -5.30
CA THR A 123 -9.32 3.72 -4.45
C THR A 123 -8.15 3.28 -3.59
N LYS A 124 -8.41 2.94 -2.32
CA LYS A 124 -7.41 2.36 -1.43
C LYS A 124 -7.39 0.86 -1.62
N ILE A 125 -6.23 0.31 -1.94
CA ILE A 125 -5.98 -1.12 -1.98
C ILE A 125 -5.29 -1.50 -0.67
N THR A 126 -5.76 -2.57 -0.03
CA THR A 126 -5.15 -3.16 1.17
C THR A 126 -4.78 -4.60 0.84
N VAL A 127 -3.56 -4.99 1.18
CA VAL A 127 -2.97 -6.31 0.95
C VAL A 127 -2.59 -6.92 2.28
#